data_AF-A0AAW0C2B2-F1
#
_entry.id   AF-A0AAW0C2B2-F1
#
_cell.length_a   1.000
_cell.length_b   1.000
_cell.length_c   1.000
_cell.angle_alpha   90.00
_cell.angle_beta   90.00
_cell.angle_gamma   90.00
#
_symmetry.space_group_name_H-M   'P 1'
#
loop_
_entity.id
_entity.type
_entity.pdbx_description
1 polymer ?
#
loop_
_entity_poly.entity_id
_entity_poly.type
_entity_poly.pdbx_seq_one_letter_code
_entity_poly.pdbx_strand_id
1 'polypeptide(L)'
;MDALELAAERYSWLYMIHTLDETVKSAETNAFVRFVLHQVLVVTQIHIELVQRDLKERSAQRQAEEADIHDQRIRFQAERDIQVFDTLGKQQFNDAPSIIKQYLNHERTSMKIMNDAIDLSQKAAPKQGPVILQTPEHGSILELFNSYLDQLESLITDTTKLQEAITQLANSACSEHSQHTQNTYTLQVTAGPKRESPLHDAFSSLLPVLEARKGNLCLARTLLEGSKRNWATCVRMESLNAGS
;
A
#
# COMPACT_ATOMS: atom_id res chain seq x y z
N MET A 1 -26.52 10.12 -86.70
CA MET A 1 -27.41 8.96 -86.54
C MET A 1 -26.56 7.85 -85.97
N ASP A 2 -26.92 7.39 -84.78
CA ASP A 2 -26.21 6.29 -84.13
C ASP A 2 -26.38 5.01 -84.97
N ALA A 3 -25.36 4.16 -85.02
CA ALA A 3 -25.41 2.93 -85.82
C ALA A 3 -26.56 2.00 -85.37
N LEU A 4 -26.94 2.09 -84.10
CA LEU A 4 -28.09 1.40 -83.50
C LEU A 4 -29.44 1.98 -83.95
N GLU A 5 -29.57 3.30 -84.06
CA GLU A 5 -30.80 3.94 -84.56
C GLU A 5 -31.07 3.56 -86.03
N LEU A 6 -30.03 3.55 -86.85
CA LEU A 6 -30.14 3.16 -88.28
C LEU A 6 -30.48 1.68 -88.45
N ALA A 7 -29.99 0.81 -87.55
CA ALA A 7 -30.31 -0.62 -87.53
C ALA A 7 -31.75 -0.88 -87.03
N ALA A 8 -32.24 -0.09 -86.07
CA ALA A 8 -33.61 -0.19 -85.58
C ALA A 8 -34.64 0.16 -86.67
N GLU A 9 -34.36 1.15 -87.54
CA GLU A 9 -35.23 1.51 -88.67
C GLU A 9 -35.23 0.47 -89.80
N ARG A 10 -34.08 -0.17 -90.08
CA ARG A 10 -33.89 -1.02 -91.27
C ARG A 10 -34.03 -2.53 -90.99
N TYR A 11 -33.75 -2.97 -89.77
CA TYR A 11 -33.77 -4.37 -89.32
C TYR A 11 -34.31 -4.50 -87.89
N SER A 12 -35.52 -3.98 -87.66
CA SER A 12 -36.13 -3.90 -86.32
C SER A 12 -36.14 -5.22 -85.53
N TRP A 13 -36.29 -6.37 -86.20
CA TRP A 13 -36.28 -7.69 -85.56
C TRP A 13 -34.89 -8.10 -85.03
N LEU A 14 -33.80 -7.77 -85.74
CA LEU A 14 -32.42 -8.01 -85.30
C LEU A 14 -32.07 -7.13 -84.10
N TYR A 15 -32.47 -5.85 -84.16
CA TYR A 15 -32.33 -4.91 -83.05
C TYR A 15 -33.09 -5.39 -81.79
N MET A 16 -34.31 -5.92 -81.97
CA MET A 16 -35.11 -6.48 -80.88
C MET A 16 -34.47 -7.75 -80.28
N ILE A 17 -33.91 -8.64 -81.10
CA ILE A 17 -33.19 -9.82 -80.61
C ILE A 17 -31.94 -9.42 -79.83
N HIS A 18 -31.17 -8.45 -80.33
CA HIS A 18 -29.97 -7.97 -79.65
C HIS A 18 -30.29 -7.31 -78.30
N THR A 19 -31.27 -6.41 -78.27
CA THR A 19 -31.70 -5.75 -77.02
C THR A 19 -32.31 -6.74 -76.03
N LEU A 20 -33.07 -7.74 -76.49
CA LEU A 20 -33.54 -8.84 -75.64
C LEU A 20 -32.37 -9.66 -75.08
N ASP A 21 -31.40 -10.05 -75.90
CA ASP A 21 -30.22 -10.78 -75.47
C ASP A 21 -29.40 -10.00 -74.42
N GLU A 22 -29.20 -8.69 -74.63
CA GLU A 22 -28.55 -7.82 -73.64
C GLU A 22 -29.35 -7.71 -72.33
N THR A 23 -30.67 -7.56 -72.41
CA THR A 23 -31.52 -7.50 -71.20
C THR A 23 -31.54 -8.83 -70.45
N VAL A 24 -31.55 -9.97 -71.15
CA VAL A 24 -31.48 -11.31 -70.54
C VAL A 24 -30.12 -11.50 -69.88
N LYS A 25 -29.01 -11.19 -70.55
CA LYS A 25 -27.66 -11.26 -69.95
C LYS A 25 -27.53 -10.35 -68.73
N SER A 26 -28.10 -9.14 -68.79
CA SER A 26 -28.15 -8.23 -67.64
C SER A 26 -28.98 -8.79 -66.49
N ALA A 27 -30.12 -9.42 -66.78
CA ALA A 27 -30.97 -10.06 -65.77
C ALA A 27 -30.27 -11.27 -65.13
N GLU A 28 -29.61 -12.11 -65.93
CA GLU A 28 -28.86 -13.28 -65.46
C GLU A 28 -27.68 -12.89 -64.57
N THR A 29 -26.89 -11.89 -64.97
CA THR A 29 -25.78 -11.38 -64.15
C THR A 29 -26.28 -10.77 -62.85
N ASN A 30 -27.36 -9.99 -62.87
CA ASN A 30 -27.98 -9.45 -61.66
C ASN A 30 -28.52 -10.55 -60.73
N ALA A 31 -29.17 -11.59 -61.28
CA ALA A 31 -29.66 -12.71 -60.50
C ALA A 31 -28.51 -13.49 -59.85
N PHE A 32 -27.42 -13.73 -60.59
CA PHE A 32 -26.22 -14.37 -60.08
C PHE A 32 -25.57 -13.57 -58.95
N VAL A 33 -25.37 -12.26 -59.14
CA VAL A 33 -24.80 -11.37 -58.11
C VAL A 33 -25.67 -11.35 -56.86
N ARG A 34 -27.00 -11.26 -57.00
CA ARG A 34 -27.93 -11.33 -55.86
C ARG A 34 -27.83 -12.66 -55.13
N PHE A 35 -27.74 -13.78 -55.85
CA PHE A 35 -27.57 -15.10 -55.26
C PHE A 35 -26.27 -15.20 -54.46
N VAL A 36 -25.15 -14.75 -55.02
CA VAL A 36 -23.84 -14.76 -54.34
C VAL A 36 -23.86 -13.85 -53.11
N LEU A 37 -24.40 -12.63 -53.23
CA LEU A 37 -24.52 -11.72 -52.08
C LEU A 37 -25.39 -12.31 -50.98
N HIS A 38 -26.49 -12.98 -51.32
CA HIS A 38 -27.35 -13.64 -50.35
C HIS A 38 -26.62 -14.78 -49.63
N GLN A 39 -25.90 -15.63 -50.37
CA GLN A 39 -25.07 -16.69 -49.80
C GLN A 39 -24.02 -16.14 -48.83
N VAL A 40 -23.29 -15.09 -49.24
CA VAL A 40 -22.28 -14.43 -48.38
C VAL A 40 -22.92 -13.87 -47.12
N LEU A 41 -24.06 -13.19 -47.23
CA LEU A 41 -24.75 -12.59 -46.09
C LEU A 41 -25.19 -13.67 -45.09
N VAL A 42 -25.78 -14.78 -45.56
CA VAL A 42 -26.16 -15.91 -44.71
C VAL A 42 -24.95 -16.52 -44.00
N VAL A 43 -23.85 -16.75 -44.71
CA VAL A 43 -22.62 -17.31 -44.10
C VAL A 43 -22.04 -16.36 -43.05
N THR A 44 -22.00 -15.05 -43.33
CA THR A 44 -21.51 -14.07 -42.35
C THR A 44 -22.40 -13.99 -41.11
N GLN A 45 -23.72 -14.07 -41.28
CA GLN A 45 -24.67 -14.08 -40.17
C GLN A 45 -24.46 -15.30 -39.26
N ILE A 46 -24.33 -16.49 -39.84
CA ILE A 46 -24.03 -17.72 -39.09
C ILE A 46 -22.70 -17.59 -38.35
N HIS A 47 -21.68 -17.03 -38.98
CA HIS A 47 -20.37 -16.84 -38.34
C HIS A 47 -20.45 -15.87 -37.15
N ILE A 48 -21.18 -14.75 -37.30
CA ILE A 48 -21.39 -13.79 -36.22
C ILE A 48 -22.10 -14.47 -35.03
N GLU A 49 -23.15 -15.24 -35.28
CA GLU A 49 -23.88 -15.96 -34.23
C GLU A 49 -23.00 -16.99 -33.52
N LEU A 50 -22.15 -17.71 -34.26
CA LEU A 50 -21.22 -18.69 -33.69
C LEU A 50 -20.15 -18.01 -32.81
N VAL A 51 -19.58 -16.90 -33.27
CA VAL A 51 -18.61 -16.11 -32.50
C VAL A 51 -19.26 -15.51 -31.26
N GLN A 52 -20.50 -15.01 -31.34
CA GLN A 52 -21.22 -14.50 -30.18
C GLN A 52 -21.50 -15.60 -29.16
N ARG A 53 -21.80 -16.82 -29.59
CA ARG A 53 -21.98 -17.97 -28.70
C ARG A 53 -20.68 -18.34 -27.99
N ASP A 54 -19.58 -18.50 -28.74
CA ASP A 54 -18.25 -18.79 -28.16
C ASP A 54 -17.80 -17.70 -27.17
N LEU A 55 -18.02 -16.42 -27.51
CA LEU A 55 -17.73 -15.31 -26.59
C LEU A 55 -18.54 -15.39 -25.30
N LYS A 56 -19.84 -15.72 -25.38
CA LYS A 56 -20.69 -15.88 -24.20
C LYS A 56 -20.21 -17.04 -23.33
N GLU A 57 -19.91 -18.19 -23.94
CA GLU A 57 -19.40 -19.37 -23.23
C GLU A 57 -18.07 -19.08 -22.54
N ARG A 58 -17.11 -18.46 -23.24
CA ARG A 58 -15.82 -18.07 -22.65
C ARG A 58 -15.95 -16.99 -21.58
N SER A 59 -16.92 -16.09 -21.70
CA SER A 59 -17.18 -15.08 -20.67
C SER A 59 -17.71 -15.71 -19.39
N ALA A 60 -18.66 -16.65 -19.52
CA ALA A 60 -19.21 -17.39 -18.39
C ALA A 60 -18.16 -18.29 -17.73
N GLN A 61 -17.32 -18.96 -18.53
CA GLN A 61 -16.20 -19.76 -18.01
C GLN A 61 -15.23 -18.91 -17.21
N ARG A 62 -14.78 -17.76 -17.74
CA ARG A 62 -13.88 -16.85 -17.01
C ARG A 62 -14.52 -16.32 -15.73
N GLN A 63 -15.80 -15.98 -15.76
CA GLN A 63 -16.50 -15.52 -14.57
C GLN A 63 -16.56 -16.62 -13.49
N ALA A 64 -16.74 -17.89 -13.89
CA ALA A 64 -16.70 -19.01 -12.96
C ALA A 64 -15.29 -19.25 -12.39
N GLU A 65 -14.24 -19.16 -13.23
CA GLU A 65 -12.84 -19.26 -12.80
C GLU A 65 -12.45 -18.11 -11.85
N GLU A 66 -12.85 -16.88 -12.16
CA GLU A 66 -12.61 -15.70 -11.31
C GLU A 66 -13.33 -15.82 -9.96
N ALA A 67 -14.56 -16.35 -9.94
CA ALA A 67 -15.28 -16.62 -8.71
C ALA A 67 -14.58 -17.69 -7.87
N ASP A 68 -14.09 -18.77 -8.48
CA ASP A 68 -13.34 -19.81 -7.76
C ASP A 68 -12.01 -19.27 -7.19
N ILE A 69 -11.26 -18.48 -7.97
CA ILE A 69 -10.04 -17.81 -7.49
C ILE A 69 -10.35 -16.87 -6.33
N HIS A 70 -11.46 -16.13 -6.41
CA HIS A 70 -11.89 -15.23 -5.35
C HIS A 70 -12.20 -16.00 -4.06
N ASP A 71 -12.97 -17.09 -4.16
CA ASP A 71 -13.29 -17.96 -3.04
C ASP A 71 -12.04 -18.60 -2.42
N GLN A 72 -11.12 -19.10 -3.24
CA GLN A 72 -9.84 -19.62 -2.79
C GLN A 72 -9.03 -18.54 -2.04
N ARG A 73 -9.03 -17.30 -2.52
CA ARG A 73 -8.35 -16.18 -1.85
C ARG A 73 -8.96 -15.87 -0.49
N ILE A 74 -10.30 -15.88 -0.38
CA ILE A 74 -10.99 -15.69 0.90
C ILE A 74 -10.63 -16.80 1.88
N ARG A 75 -10.67 -18.06 1.43
CA ARG A 75 -10.31 -19.22 2.27
C ARG A 75 -8.87 -19.15 2.74
N PHE A 76 -7.94 -18.88 1.84
CA PHE A 76 -6.52 -18.73 2.16
C PHE A 76 -6.29 -17.60 3.17
N GLN A 77 -6.97 -16.46 3.00
CA GLN A 77 -6.87 -15.34 3.94
C GLN A 77 -7.44 -15.72 5.31
N ALA A 78 -8.59 -16.40 5.36
CA ALA A 78 -9.18 -16.88 6.61
C ALA A 78 -8.25 -17.88 7.33
N GLU A 79 -7.63 -18.82 6.62
CA GLU A 79 -6.65 -19.75 7.17
C GLU A 79 -5.44 -19.02 7.75
N ARG A 80 -4.93 -18.01 7.03
CA ARG A 80 -3.83 -17.17 7.51
C ARG A 80 -4.21 -16.42 8.79
N ASP A 81 -5.42 -15.87 8.84
CA ASP A 81 -5.90 -15.12 10.00
C ASP A 81 -6.09 -16.04 11.21
N ILE A 82 -6.64 -17.24 11.01
CA ILE A 82 -6.73 -18.27 12.05
C ILE A 82 -5.34 -18.61 12.60
N GLN A 83 -4.35 -18.84 11.74
CA GLN A 83 -2.97 -19.11 12.17
C GLN A 83 -2.40 -17.95 13.01
N VAL A 84 -2.69 -16.71 12.63
CA VAL A 84 -2.27 -15.53 13.41
C VAL A 84 -2.98 -15.50 14.78
N PHE A 85 -4.28 -15.76 14.84
CA PHE A 85 -5.01 -15.77 16.11
C PHE A 85 -4.60 -16.93 17.02
N ASP A 86 -4.37 -18.12 16.46
CA ASP A 86 -3.89 -19.28 17.20
C ASP A 86 -2.48 -19.03 17.75
N THR A 87 -1.61 -18.36 16.98
CA THR A 87 -0.28 -17.97 17.47
C THR A 87 -0.37 -16.90 18.55
N LEU A 88 -1.20 -15.87 18.38
CA LEU A 88 -1.44 -14.84 19.41
C LEU A 88 -2.06 -15.39 20.70
N GLY A 89 -2.87 -16.45 20.60
CA GLY A 89 -3.49 -17.10 21.76
C GLY A 89 -2.52 -17.89 22.66
N LYS A 90 -1.25 -18.00 22.26
CA LYS A 90 -0.24 -18.74 23.02
C LYS A 90 0.27 -17.94 24.20
N GLN A 91 0.62 -18.66 25.28
CA GLN A 91 1.08 -18.05 26.53
C GLN A 91 2.30 -17.13 26.36
N GLN A 92 3.16 -17.41 25.38
CA GLN A 92 4.34 -16.58 25.08
C GLN A 92 4.01 -15.17 24.56
N PHE A 93 2.77 -14.91 24.14
CA PHE A 93 2.30 -13.60 23.70
C PHE A 93 1.34 -12.94 24.69
N ASN A 94 1.19 -13.48 25.90
CA ASN A 94 0.33 -12.88 26.94
C ASN A 94 0.72 -11.44 27.27
N ASP A 95 2.02 -11.13 27.20
CA ASP A 95 2.55 -9.80 27.47
C ASP A 95 2.49 -8.87 26.24
N ALA A 96 2.23 -9.40 25.05
CA ALA A 96 2.25 -8.63 23.81
C ALA A 96 1.28 -7.44 23.83
N PRO A 97 0.01 -7.55 24.30
CA PRO A 97 -0.89 -6.40 24.41
C PRO A 97 -0.36 -5.31 25.33
N SER A 98 0.29 -5.69 26.45
CA SER A 98 0.89 -4.75 27.39
C SER A 98 2.08 -4.01 26.77
N ILE A 99 2.97 -4.75 26.11
CA ILE A 99 4.16 -4.22 25.43
C ILE A 99 3.75 -3.27 24.29
N ILE A 100 2.76 -3.64 23.48
CA ILE A 100 2.25 -2.76 22.41
C ILE A 100 1.58 -1.50 22.99
N LYS A 101 0.84 -1.61 24.09
CA LYS A 101 0.29 -0.44 24.77
C LYS A 101 1.38 0.48 25.30
N GLN A 102 2.46 -0.07 25.87
CA GLN A 102 3.62 0.69 26.29
C GLN A 102 4.30 1.39 25.11
N TYR A 103 4.44 0.71 23.98
CA TYR A 103 4.97 1.30 22.75
C TYR A 103 4.17 2.51 22.27
N LEU A 104 2.84 2.40 22.21
CA LEU A 104 1.96 3.49 21.79
C LEU A 104 1.96 4.66 22.79
N ASN A 105 2.04 4.35 24.09
CA ASN A 105 2.14 5.40 25.11
C ASN A 105 3.50 6.12 25.07
N HIS A 106 4.58 5.37 24.85
CA HIS A 106 5.93 5.90 24.68
C HIS A 106 6.01 6.82 23.46
N GLU A 107 5.40 6.43 22.34
CA GLU A 107 5.30 7.28 21.14
C GLU A 107 4.67 8.64 21.45
N ARG A 108 3.49 8.65 22.10
CA ARG A 108 2.80 9.90 22.45
C ARG A 108 3.63 10.75 23.41
N THR A 109 4.20 10.13 24.44
CA THR A 109 4.93 10.84 25.49
C THR A 109 6.24 11.40 24.97
N SER A 110 7.01 10.61 24.22
CA SER A 110 8.27 11.04 23.60
C SER A 110 8.07 12.22 22.65
N MET A 111 7.04 12.17 21.79
CA MET A 111 6.74 13.26 20.88
C MET A 111 6.39 14.56 21.63
N LYS A 112 5.58 14.47 22.68
CA LYS A 112 5.24 15.64 23.51
C LYS A 112 6.48 16.23 24.16
N ILE A 113 7.26 15.42 24.87
CA ILE A 113 8.44 15.90 25.60
C ILE A 113 9.52 16.46 24.67
N MET A 114 9.73 15.87 23.49
CA MET A 114 10.65 16.43 22.49
C MET A 114 10.19 17.82 22.02
N ASN A 115 8.91 18.00 21.71
CA ASN A 115 8.38 19.29 21.30
C ASN A 115 8.49 20.33 22.42
N ASP A 116 8.12 19.97 23.65
CA ASP A 116 8.22 20.85 24.81
C ASP A 116 9.69 21.26 25.08
N ALA A 117 10.64 20.32 24.93
CA ALA A 117 12.07 20.60 25.06
C ALA A 117 12.58 21.57 23.98
N ILE A 118 12.13 21.38 22.72
CA ILE A 118 12.46 22.30 21.63
C ILE A 118 11.87 23.68 21.89
N ASP A 119 10.61 23.77 22.32
CA ASP A 119 9.97 25.05 22.64
C ASP A 119 10.68 25.77 23.79
N LEU A 120 11.10 25.03 24.83
CA LEU A 120 11.89 25.59 25.93
C LEU A 120 13.24 26.13 25.42
N SER A 121 13.92 25.38 24.53
CA SER A 121 15.19 25.82 23.94
C SER A 121 15.05 27.13 23.16
N GLN A 122 13.95 27.30 22.42
CA GLN A 122 13.67 28.50 21.64
C GLN A 122 13.28 29.68 22.51
N LYS A 123 12.52 29.44 23.59
CA LYS A 123 12.13 30.47 24.57
C LYS A 123 13.33 30.96 25.39
N ALA A 124 14.27 30.07 25.68
CA ALA A 124 15.49 30.39 26.42
C ALA A 124 16.56 31.10 25.57
N ALA A 125 16.40 31.15 24.24
CA ALA A 125 17.25 31.96 23.39
C ALA A 125 17.02 33.44 23.72
N PRO A 126 18.08 34.23 23.99
CA PRO A 126 17.94 35.63 24.37
C PRO A 126 17.37 36.43 23.18
N LYS A 127 16.05 36.61 23.17
CA LYS A 127 15.40 37.66 22.38
C LYS A 127 15.65 38.95 23.14
N GLN A 128 16.23 39.93 22.46
CA GLN A 128 16.59 41.26 22.99
C GLN A 128 15.53 41.77 24.00
N GLY A 129 15.84 41.69 25.29
CA GLY A 129 14.92 42.00 26.38
C GLY A 129 15.33 41.32 27.70
N PRO A 130 14.87 41.82 28.85
CA PRO A 130 15.25 41.28 30.16
C PRO A 130 14.86 39.81 30.29
N VAL A 131 15.84 38.96 30.63
CA VAL A 131 15.64 37.53 30.86
C VAL A 131 14.72 37.35 32.06
N ILE A 132 13.47 36.98 31.81
CA ILE A 132 12.52 36.67 32.88
C ILE A 132 12.97 35.36 33.54
N LEU A 133 13.61 35.45 34.71
CA LEU A 133 14.17 34.32 35.45
C LEU A 133 13.11 33.38 36.05
N GLN A 134 11.84 33.79 36.07
CA GLN A 134 10.73 33.06 36.68
C GLN A 134 9.57 32.95 35.70
N THR A 135 9.15 31.72 35.39
CA THR A 135 7.85 31.54 34.74
C THR A 135 6.77 31.54 35.82
N PRO A 136 5.62 32.21 35.63
CA PRO A 136 4.58 32.32 36.65
C PRO A 136 4.02 30.97 37.14
N GLU A 137 4.22 29.90 36.36
CA GLU A 137 3.55 28.61 36.56
C GLU A 137 4.49 27.43 36.88
N HIS A 138 5.82 27.53 36.63
CA HIS A 138 6.70 26.33 36.60
C HIS A 138 8.07 26.50 37.28
N GLY A 139 8.25 27.47 38.18
CA GLY A 139 9.51 27.66 38.90
C GLY A 139 10.61 28.32 38.05
N SER A 140 11.86 28.08 38.43
CA SER A 140 13.02 28.63 37.70
C SER A 140 13.15 27.97 36.33
N ILE A 141 13.52 28.73 35.30
CA ILE A 141 13.82 28.19 33.96
C ILE A 141 14.86 27.04 34.05
N LEU A 142 15.77 27.11 35.02
CA LEU A 142 16.77 26.07 35.25
C LEU A 142 16.15 24.76 35.76
N GLU A 143 15.12 24.83 36.61
CA GLU A 143 14.38 23.68 37.11
C GLU A 143 13.60 23.01 35.98
N LEU A 144 12.98 23.80 35.12
CA LEU A 144 12.34 23.32 33.88
C LEU A 144 13.33 22.58 32.98
N PHE A 145 14.51 23.16 32.74
CA PHE A 145 15.56 22.50 31.96
C PHE A 145 15.95 21.15 32.56
N ASN A 146 16.19 21.08 33.88
CA ASN A 146 16.54 19.83 34.55
C ASN A 146 15.42 18.80 34.44
N SER A 147 14.17 19.21 34.69
CA SER A 147 13.01 18.33 34.61
C SER A 147 12.85 17.70 33.23
N TYR A 148 12.97 18.47 32.15
CA TYR A 148 12.89 17.93 30.79
C TYR A 148 14.09 17.06 30.42
N LEU A 149 15.29 17.37 30.92
CA LEU A 149 16.47 16.51 30.73
C LEU A 149 16.28 15.15 31.43
N ASP A 150 15.77 15.14 32.65
CA ASP A 150 15.49 13.91 33.41
C ASP A 150 14.41 13.08 32.71
N GLN A 151 13.35 13.73 32.20
CA GLN A 151 12.29 13.07 31.44
C GLN A 151 12.80 12.48 30.11
N LEU A 152 13.62 13.21 29.37
CA LEU A 152 14.25 12.71 28.14
C LEU A 152 15.13 11.49 28.43
N GLU A 153 15.90 11.51 29.53
CA GLU A 153 16.74 10.38 29.91
C GLU A 153 15.94 9.14 30.31
N SER A 154 14.86 9.34 31.07
CA SER A 154 13.91 8.27 31.38
C SER A 154 13.36 7.65 30.09
N LEU A 155 12.93 8.48 29.14
CA LEU A 155 12.36 8.01 27.87
C LEU A 155 13.38 7.27 26.99
N ILE A 156 14.66 7.67 26.98
CA ILE A 156 15.74 6.95 26.28
C ILE A 156 15.95 5.56 26.91
N THR A 157 15.98 5.50 28.23
CA THR A 157 16.10 4.24 28.99
C THR A 157 14.91 3.33 28.69
N ASP A 158 13.70 3.86 28.72
CA ASP A 158 12.48 3.12 28.44
C ASP A 158 12.41 2.64 26.99
N THR A 159 12.96 3.40 26.04
CA THR A 159 13.08 2.97 24.63
C THR A 159 13.91 1.70 24.53
N THR A 160 15.01 1.62 25.27
CA THR A 160 15.92 0.45 25.24
C THR A 160 15.24 -0.78 25.84
N LYS A 161 14.56 -0.64 26.99
CA LYS A 161 13.78 -1.73 27.58
C LYS A 161 12.68 -2.22 26.65
N LEU A 162 12.01 -1.30 25.96
CA LEU A 162 10.94 -1.62 25.02
C LEU A 162 11.48 -2.32 23.77
N GLN A 163 12.64 -1.90 23.26
CA GLN A 163 13.33 -2.59 22.16
C GLN A 163 13.66 -4.04 22.53
N GLU A 164 14.19 -4.27 23.74
CA GLU A 164 14.47 -5.62 24.24
C GLU A 164 13.19 -6.46 24.33
N ALA A 165 12.10 -5.91 24.89
CA ALA A 165 10.82 -6.60 25.01
C ALA A 165 10.22 -6.97 23.63
N ILE A 166 10.24 -6.05 22.66
CA ILE A 166 9.74 -6.31 21.30
C ILE A 166 10.64 -7.32 20.58
N THR A 167 11.96 -7.26 20.77
CA THR A 167 12.90 -8.24 20.20
C THR A 167 12.62 -9.64 20.74
N GLN A 168 12.35 -9.76 22.04
CA GLN A 168 11.97 -11.04 22.65
C GLN A 168 10.66 -11.57 22.05
N LEU A 169 9.64 -10.73 21.89
CA LEU A 169 8.37 -11.12 21.24
C LEU A 169 8.58 -11.59 19.79
N ALA A 170 9.41 -10.87 19.02
CA ALA A 170 9.73 -11.25 17.65
C ALA A 170 10.42 -12.62 17.61
N ASN A 171 11.44 -12.83 18.45
CA ASN A 171 12.17 -14.11 18.51
C ASN A 171 11.29 -15.28 18.95
N SER A 172 10.35 -15.04 19.88
CA SER A 172 9.34 -16.03 20.27
C SER A 172 8.41 -16.41 19.11
N ALA A 173 8.09 -15.47 18.22
CA ALA A 173 7.32 -15.75 17.00
C ALA A 173 8.08 -16.60 15.95
N CYS A 174 9.41 -16.59 15.97
CA CYS A 174 10.24 -17.33 15.01
C CYS A 174 10.48 -18.81 15.41
N SER A 175 10.48 -19.11 16.71
CA SER A 175 10.89 -20.41 17.24
C SER A 175 9.89 -21.57 16.98
N GLU A 176 8.69 -21.27 16.48
CA GLU A 176 7.60 -22.26 16.39
C GLU A 176 7.62 -23.15 15.15
N HIS A 177 8.34 -22.78 14.09
CA HIS A 177 8.32 -23.52 12.82
C HIS A 177 9.08 -24.86 12.86
N SER A 178 9.62 -25.27 14.02
CA SER A 178 10.52 -26.43 14.13
C SER A 178 9.96 -27.63 14.89
N GLN A 179 8.74 -27.58 15.46
CA GLN A 179 8.26 -28.67 16.32
C GLN A 179 6.93 -29.36 15.91
N HIS A 180 6.21 -28.88 14.88
CA HIS A 180 4.88 -29.45 14.55
C HIS A 180 4.78 -30.17 13.18
N THR A 181 5.91 -30.51 12.55
CA THR A 181 5.91 -31.23 11.25
C THR A 181 6.43 -32.67 11.39
N GLN A 182 5.91 -33.42 12.36
CA GLN A 182 5.96 -34.88 12.33
C GLN A 182 4.53 -35.39 12.43
N ASN A 183 4.07 -36.06 11.36
CA ASN A 183 2.77 -36.72 11.19
C ASN A 183 1.70 -35.97 10.40
N THR A 184 1.98 -35.65 9.14
CA THR A 184 0.93 -35.76 8.10
C THR A 184 1.59 -36.13 6.78
N TYR A 185 1.23 -37.30 6.24
CA TYR A 185 1.57 -37.68 4.88
C TYR A 185 0.90 -36.69 3.92
N THR A 186 1.67 -35.95 3.12
CA THR A 186 1.24 -35.45 1.80
C THR A 186 2.41 -34.80 1.07
N LEU A 187 2.68 -35.33 -0.13
CA LEU A 187 3.28 -34.71 -1.31
C LEU A 187 4.43 -33.70 -1.11
N GLN A 188 5.61 -34.14 -1.55
CA GLN A 188 6.77 -33.31 -1.87
C GLN A 188 6.36 -32.12 -2.76
N VAL A 189 6.10 -30.97 -2.14
CA VAL A 189 6.29 -29.67 -2.76
C VAL A 189 7.69 -29.20 -2.33
N THR A 190 8.48 -28.89 -3.34
CA THR A 190 9.85 -28.35 -3.24
C THR A 190 9.97 -27.29 -2.14
N ALA A 191 11.06 -27.38 -1.38
CA ALA A 191 11.40 -26.47 -0.30
C ALA A 191 11.27 -24.99 -0.72
N GLY A 192 10.14 -24.38 -0.40
CA GLY A 192 10.00 -22.94 -0.41
C GLY A 192 10.83 -22.31 0.72
N PRO A 193 11.19 -21.02 0.61
CA PRO A 193 11.86 -20.32 1.69
C PRO A 193 11.05 -20.47 2.98
N LYS A 194 11.73 -20.76 4.09
CA LYS A 194 11.15 -20.73 5.45
C LYS A 194 10.33 -19.44 5.56
N ARG A 195 9.01 -19.54 5.51
CA ARG A 195 8.13 -18.38 5.70
C ARG A 195 8.28 -17.99 7.16
N GLU A 196 8.93 -16.87 7.41
CA GLU A 196 8.98 -16.27 8.74
C GLU A 196 7.54 -16.00 9.20
N SER A 197 7.29 -16.16 10.50
CA SER A 197 5.96 -15.95 11.06
C SER A 197 5.49 -14.52 10.77
N PRO A 198 4.24 -14.30 10.31
CA PRO A 198 3.74 -12.95 10.06
C PRO A 198 3.81 -12.04 11.31
N LEU A 199 3.79 -12.65 12.51
CA LEU A 199 3.99 -11.93 13.77
C LEU A 199 5.45 -11.50 13.99
N HIS A 200 6.41 -12.34 13.57
CA HIS A 200 7.83 -11.96 13.62
C HIS A 200 8.06 -10.72 12.78
N ASP A 201 7.57 -10.71 11.53
CA ASP A 201 7.72 -9.56 10.63
C ASP A 201 7.05 -8.31 11.20
N ALA A 202 5.84 -8.46 11.77
CA ALA A 202 5.11 -7.37 12.39
C ALA A 202 5.90 -6.76 13.57
N PHE A 203 6.38 -7.55 14.52
CA PHE A 203 7.13 -7.04 15.67
C PHE A 203 8.52 -6.51 15.27
N SER A 204 9.23 -7.21 14.37
CA SER A 204 10.54 -6.80 13.87
C SER A 204 10.48 -5.46 13.13
N SER A 205 9.38 -5.16 12.44
CA SER A 205 9.18 -3.87 11.77
C SER A 205 9.11 -2.66 12.72
N LEU A 206 8.82 -2.88 14.00
CA LEU A 206 8.76 -1.81 15.00
C LEU A 206 10.14 -1.41 15.54
N LEU A 207 11.14 -2.30 15.43
CA LEU A 207 12.48 -2.07 15.99
C LEU A 207 13.22 -0.88 15.33
N PRO A 208 13.25 -0.75 13.99
CA PRO A 208 13.86 0.43 13.34
C PRO A 208 13.19 1.74 13.73
N VAL A 209 11.86 1.71 13.96
CA VAL A 209 11.09 2.90 14.37
C VAL A 209 11.50 3.33 15.79
N LEU A 210 11.64 2.38 16.72
CA LEU A 210 12.14 2.68 18.06
C LEU A 210 13.58 3.19 18.04
N GLU A 211 14.44 2.63 17.19
CA GLU A 211 15.84 3.08 17.09
C GLU A 211 15.93 4.52 16.57
N ALA A 212 15.17 4.86 15.53
CA ALA A 212 15.08 6.23 15.04
C ALA A 212 14.55 7.18 16.12
N ARG A 213 13.54 6.76 16.88
CA ARG A 213 12.96 7.55 17.98
C ARG A 213 13.96 7.77 19.11
N LYS A 214 14.74 6.75 19.48
CA LYS A 214 15.83 6.87 20.45
C LYS A 214 16.86 7.90 19.98
N GLY A 215 17.25 7.86 18.71
CA GLY A 215 18.14 8.85 18.10
C GLY A 215 17.60 10.27 18.23
N ASN A 216 16.31 10.47 17.94
CA ASN A 216 15.65 11.78 18.07
C ASN A 216 15.61 12.28 19.53
N LEU A 217 15.34 11.39 20.50
CA LEU A 217 15.37 11.74 21.93
C LEU A 217 16.77 12.15 22.38
N CYS A 218 17.80 11.42 21.97
CA CYS A 218 19.20 11.77 22.25
C CYS A 218 19.57 13.15 21.66
N LEU A 219 19.11 13.45 20.45
CA LEU A 219 19.33 14.74 19.80
C LEU A 219 18.62 15.87 20.57
N ALA A 220 17.34 15.68 20.93
CA ALA A 220 16.58 16.65 21.71
C ALA A 220 17.25 16.93 23.06
N ARG A 221 17.75 15.89 23.74
CA ARG A 221 18.51 16.03 24.99
C ARG A 221 19.78 16.86 24.77
N THR A 222 20.57 16.53 23.76
CA THR A 222 21.83 17.24 23.43
C THR A 222 21.56 18.73 23.14
N LEU A 223 20.50 19.02 22.38
CA LEU A 223 20.06 20.37 22.07
C LEU A 223 19.64 21.13 23.32
N LEU A 224 18.89 20.48 24.20
CA LEU A 224 18.42 21.08 25.45
C LEU A 224 19.58 21.35 26.42
N GLU A 225 20.54 20.44 26.54
CA GLU A 225 21.77 20.64 27.32
C GLU A 225 22.62 21.80 26.79
N GLY A 226 22.74 21.93 25.46
CA GLY A 226 23.40 23.06 24.81
C GLY A 226 22.69 24.39 25.12
N SER A 227 21.36 24.39 25.02
CA SER A 227 20.52 25.56 25.28
C SER A 227 20.61 26.00 26.74
N LYS A 228 20.57 25.06 27.69
CA LYS A 228 20.77 25.31 29.12
C LYS A 228 22.13 25.96 29.39
N ARG A 229 23.21 25.45 28.78
CA ARG A 229 24.58 26.02 28.93
C ARG A 229 24.68 27.43 28.36
N ASN A 230 24.08 27.67 27.19
CA ASN A 230 24.05 28.99 26.57
C ASN A 230 23.28 29.99 27.44
N TRP A 231 22.09 29.61 27.90
CA TRP A 231 21.28 30.42 28.79
C TRP A 231 22.04 30.78 30.08
N ALA A 232 22.66 29.80 30.75
CA ALA A 232 23.44 30.05 31.96
C ALA A 232 24.63 31.00 31.71
N THR A 233 25.23 30.93 30.52
CA THR A 233 26.31 31.84 30.11
C THR A 233 25.81 33.27 29.92
N CYS A 234 24.65 33.45 29.27
CA CYS A 234 24.02 34.76 29.09
C CYS A 234 23.66 35.40 30.44
N VAL A 235 23.00 34.67 31.33
CA VAL A 235 22.66 35.16 32.69
C VAL A 235 23.91 35.59 33.46
N ARG A 236 25.01 34.81 33.35
CA ARG A 236 26.28 35.18 33.98
C ARG A 236 26.87 36.46 33.40
N MET A 237 26.83 36.65 32.07
CA MET A 237 27.30 37.89 31.43
C MET A 237 26.47 39.11 31.85
N GLU A 238 25.14 38.96 31.94
CA GLU A 238 24.26 40.04 32.42
C GLU A 238 24.56 40.40 33.87
N SER A 239 24.79 39.41 34.74
CA SER A 239 25.15 39.67 36.15
C SER A 239 26.48 40.43 36.31
N LEU A 240 27.43 40.22 35.39
CA LEU A 240 28.70 40.94 35.37
C LEU A 240 28.53 42.38 34.87
N ASN A 241 27.67 42.60 33.87
CA ASN A 241 27.39 43.95 33.32
C ASN A 241 26.53 44.81 34.25
N ALA A 242 25.69 44.21 35.10
CA ALA A 242 24.86 44.93 36.06
C ALA A 242 25.63 45.40 37.31
N GLY A 243 26.83 44.85 37.55
CA GLY A 243 27.69 45.19 38.69
C GLY A 243 28.77 46.25 38.40
N SER A 244 28.85 46.75 37.15
CA SER A 244 29.76 47.81 36.69
C SER A 244 29.01 49.11 36.43
#